data_AF-A0A7S3FI74-F1
#
_entry.id   AF-A0A7S3FI74-F1
#
_cell.length_a   1.000
_cell.length_b   1.000
_cell.length_c   1.000
_cell.angle_alpha   90.00
_cell.angle_beta   90.00
_cell.angle_gamma   90.00
#
_symmetry.space_group_name_H-M   'P 1'
#
loop_
_entity.id
_entity.type
_entity.pdbx_description
1 polymer ?
#
loop_
_entity_poly.entity_id
_entity_poly.type
_entity_poly.pdbx_seq_one_letter_code
_entity_poly.pdbx_strand_id
1 'polypeptide(L)'
;MPTSASSLLDRAVDELASDPPCVLSALKNLASLMAARLAADAEVAEGGTGHAIACARAVVRALNSLELPEAPQWGIAHPQADSESAAARVECLARYRAARALAQRVDAQPATAVGTKNPTRCSLLGRRWLLATRALDDAALVAPSTVAGDVFDGFVAAFRASVEVGPAPEGVEDLEESDATLVWTHDLQAELARRRERRVSEAEARRARADKAASDPLAARLREASAGEAPAGPRAV
;
A
#
# COMPACT_ATOMS: atom_id res chain seq x y z
N MET A 1 -19.49 31.30 -23.91
CA MET A 1 -19.62 30.01 -23.19
C MET A 1 -18.29 29.68 -22.55
N PRO A 2 -18.04 30.04 -21.28
CA PRO A 2 -16.79 29.74 -20.58
C PRO A 2 -16.87 28.32 -19.99
N THR A 3 -16.39 27.30 -20.70
CA THR A 3 -16.51 25.89 -20.27
C THR A 3 -15.21 25.11 -20.18
N SER A 4 -14.02 25.67 -20.44
CA SER A 4 -12.88 24.80 -20.77
C SER A 4 -11.82 24.51 -19.70
N ALA A 5 -11.50 25.42 -18.76
CA ALA A 5 -10.35 25.22 -17.85
C ALA A 5 -10.74 24.91 -16.40
N SER A 6 -11.70 25.66 -15.84
CA SER A 6 -12.22 25.40 -14.48
C SER A 6 -12.80 23.99 -14.39
N SER A 7 -13.55 23.58 -15.41
CA SER A 7 -14.20 22.26 -15.47
C SER A 7 -13.23 21.06 -15.46
N LEU A 8 -12.02 21.21 -16.03
CA LEU A 8 -11.02 20.14 -16.05
C LEU A 8 -10.29 20.02 -14.71
N LEU A 9 -9.95 21.15 -14.09
CA LEU A 9 -9.36 21.16 -12.75
C LEU A 9 -10.36 20.62 -11.73
N ASP A 10 -11.62 21.05 -11.79
CA ASP A 10 -12.68 20.60 -10.90
C ASP A 10 -12.89 19.08 -11.04
N ARG A 11 -12.93 18.55 -12.27
CA ARG A 11 -12.99 17.09 -12.50
C ARG A 11 -11.80 16.35 -11.88
N ALA A 12 -10.58 16.86 -12.07
CA ALA A 12 -9.39 16.25 -11.49
C ALA A 12 -9.40 16.28 -9.95
N VAL A 13 -9.96 17.35 -9.36
CA VAL A 13 -10.17 17.46 -7.91
C VAL A 13 -11.20 16.41 -7.44
N ASP A 14 -12.32 16.27 -8.14
CA ASP A 14 -13.38 15.32 -7.79
C ASP A 14 -12.91 13.86 -7.90
N GLU A 15 -12.09 13.55 -8.91
CA GLU A 15 -11.44 12.24 -9.06
C GLU A 15 -10.50 11.92 -7.88
N LEU A 16 -9.75 12.91 -7.40
CA LEU A 16 -8.86 12.75 -6.24
C LEU A 16 -9.64 12.66 -4.93
N ALA A 17 -10.78 13.33 -4.82
CA ALA A 17 -11.65 13.27 -3.64
C ALA A 17 -12.35 11.91 -3.52
N SER A 18 -12.60 11.24 -4.65
CA SER A 18 -13.22 9.92 -4.74
C SER A 18 -12.22 8.77 -4.67
N ASP A 19 -11.04 8.97 -4.06
CA ASP A 19 -9.94 8.00 -3.99
C ASP A 19 -9.82 7.35 -2.60
N PRO A 20 -10.64 6.35 -2.26
CA PRO A 20 -10.48 5.61 -1.03
C PRO A 20 -9.56 4.39 -1.17
N PRO A 21 -9.03 3.85 -0.06
CA PRO A 21 -9.16 4.38 1.30
C PRO A 21 -8.28 5.61 1.55
N CYS A 22 -8.63 6.40 2.57
CA CYS A 22 -7.84 7.55 2.95
C CYS A 22 -6.51 7.16 3.64
N VAL A 23 -5.54 8.07 3.60
CA VAL A 23 -4.19 7.90 4.15
C VAL A 23 -4.21 7.46 5.61
N LEU A 24 -5.11 7.99 6.43
CA LEU A 24 -5.25 7.63 7.84
C LEU A 24 -5.65 6.16 8.02
N SER A 25 -6.58 5.65 7.21
CA SER A 25 -6.97 4.24 7.24
C SER A 25 -5.82 3.35 6.78
N ALA A 26 -5.12 3.76 5.72
CA ALA A 26 -3.95 3.04 5.23
C ALA A 26 -2.82 2.95 6.28
N LEU A 27 -2.50 4.05 6.96
CA LEU A 27 -1.50 4.07 8.03
C LEU A 27 -1.89 3.20 9.22
N LYS A 28 -3.19 3.11 9.56
CA LYS A 28 -3.68 2.19 10.60
C LYS A 28 -3.54 0.73 10.18
N ASN A 29 -3.84 0.42 8.93
CA ASN A 29 -3.68 -0.93 8.39
C ASN A 29 -2.21 -1.33 8.42
N LEU A 30 -1.32 -0.47 7.93
CA LEU A 30 0.13 -0.72 7.99
C LEU A 30 0.62 -0.90 9.44
N ALA A 31 0.22 -0.02 10.35
CA ALA A 31 0.58 -0.15 11.76
C ALA A 31 0.13 -1.50 12.36
N SER A 32 -1.05 -1.98 11.97
CA SER A 32 -1.58 -3.28 12.40
C SER A 32 -0.76 -4.45 11.83
N LEU A 33 -0.39 -4.38 10.54
CA LEU A 33 0.45 -5.39 9.89
C LEU A 33 1.86 -5.43 10.50
N MET A 34 2.47 -4.27 10.74
CA MET A 34 3.78 -4.18 11.37
C MET A 34 3.74 -4.63 12.83
N ALA A 35 2.72 -4.26 13.59
CA ALA A 35 2.55 -4.77 14.95
C ALA A 35 2.44 -6.30 14.97
N ALA A 36 1.69 -6.91 14.04
CA ALA A 36 1.59 -8.36 13.93
C ALA A 36 2.93 -9.03 13.58
N ARG A 37 3.76 -8.40 12.74
CA ARG A 37 5.11 -8.88 12.42
C ARG A 37 6.05 -8.82 13.61
N LEU A 38 6.07 -7.68 14.30
CA LEU A 38 6.91 -7.49 15.48
C LEU A 38 6.48 -8.42 16.63
N ALA A 39 5.19 -8.73 16.75
CA ALA A 39 4.70 -9.70 17.73
C ALA A 39 5.10 -11.15 17.42
N ALA A 40 5.39 -11.47 16.15
CA ALA A 40 5.90 -12.77 15.75
C ALA A 40 7.42 -12.92 15.98
N ASP A 41 8.12 -11.80 16.16
CA ASP A 41 9.54 -11.75 16.46
C ASP A 41 9.76 -11.66 17.97
N ALA A 42 10.20 -12.76 18.59
CA ALA A 42 10.37 -12.88 20.03
C ALA A 42 11.43 -11.91 20.59
N GLU A 43 12.38 -11.45 19.77
CA GLU A 43 13.45 -10.54 20.20
C GLU A 43 12.98 -9.07 20.25
N VAL A 44 11.91 -8.73 19.51
CA VAL A 44 11.41 -7.35 19.34
C VAL A 44 10.02 -7.15 19.96
N ALA A 45 9.53 -8.16 20.70
CA ALA A 45 8.16 -8.16 21.24
C ALA A 45 7.89 -7.02 22.24
N GLU A 46 8.92 -6.51 22.93
CA GLU A 46 8.76 -5.43 23.90
C GLU A 46 8.54 -4.08 23.20
N GLY A 47 7.29 -3.59 23.22
CA GLY A 47 6.92 -2.27 22.68
C GLY A 47 6.56 -2.22 21.18
N GLY A 48 6.67 -3.33 20.44
CA GLY A 48 6.49 -3.37 18.98
C GLY A 48 5.18 -2.74 18.47
N THR A 49 4.04 -3.06 19.08
CA THR A 49 2.74 -2.45 18.73
C THR A 49 2.71 -0.95 19.02
N GLY A 50 3.31 -0.52 20.13
CA GLY A 50 3.40 0.88 20.51
C GLY A 50 4.23 1.69 19.50
N HIS A 51 5.35 1.14 19.06
CA HIS A 51 6.22 1.74 18.05
C HIS A 51 5.50 1.93 16.71
N ALA A 52 4.83 0.89 16.18
CA ALA A 52 4.10 0.99 14.91
C ALA A 52 3.02 2.08 14.94
N ILE A 53 2.27 2.18 16.05
CA ILE A 53 1.25 3.23 16.23
C ILE A 53 1.90 4.61 16.36
N ALA A 54 3.03 4.72 17.07
CA ALA A 54 3.76 5.98 17.22
C ALA A 54 4.31 6.48 15.86
N CYS A 55 4.88 5.60 15.04
CA CYS A 55 5.31 5.92 13.68
C CYS A 55 4.15 6.44 12.82
N ALA A 56 3.02 5.72 12.81
CA ALA A 56 1.83 6.15 12.07
C ALA A 56 1.34 7.55 12.50
N ARG A 57 1.34 7.83 13.81
CA ARG A 57 0.97 9.15 14.35
C ARG A 57 1.95 10.24 13.95
N ALA A 58 3.25 9.95 13.94
CA ALA A 58 4.28 10.90 13.51
C ALA A 58 4.08 11.28 12.03
N VAL A 59 3.83 10.30 11.16
CA VAL A 59 3.53 10.53 9.73
C VAL A 59 2.24 11.33 9.55
N VAL A 60 1.15 10.97 10.24
CA VAL A 60 -0.12 11.72 10.17
C VAL A 60 0.07 13.19 10.59
N ARG A 61 0.81 13.43 11.68
CA ARG A 61 1.07 14.80 12.15
C ARG A 61 1.87 15.57 11.10
N ALA A 62 2.96 15.00 10.60
CA ALA A 62 3.80 15.64 9.59
C ALA A 62 3.02 15.98 8.30
N LEU A 63 2.23 15.03 7.77
CA LEU A 63 1.42 15.26 6.56
C LEU A 63 0.34 16.32 6.75
N ASN A 64 -0.31 16.36 7.91
CA ASN A 64 -1.34 17.36 8.21
C ASN A 64 -0.74 18.76 8.46
N SER A 65 0.51 18.84 8.90
CA SER A 65 1.22 20.10 9.15
C SER A 65 2.03 20.60 7.95
N LEU A 66 2.19 19.78 6.90
CA LEU A 66 2.97 20.14 5.72
C LEU A 66 2.33 21.33 4.98
N GLU A 67 3.11 22.35 4.63
CA GLU A 67 2.62 23.40 3.73
C GLU A 67 2.93 23.01 2.29
N LEU A 68 1.90 22.89 1.45
CA LEU A 68 2.10 22.60 0.04
C LEU A 68 2.47 23.88 -0.73
N PRO A 69 3.67 23.94 -1.36
CA PRO A 69 4.12 25.13 -2.08
C PRO A 69 3.20 25.50 -3.25
N GLU A 70 3.35 26.69 -3.81
CA GLU A 70 2.67 27.04 -5.06
C GLU A 70 3.19 26.19 -6.22
N ALA A 71 2.37 25.92 -7.24
CA ALA A 71 2.74 25.03 -8.34
C ALA A 71 4.07 25.39 -9.05
N PRO A 72 4.41 26.68 -9.28
CA PRO A 72 5.73 27.03 -9.82
C PRO A 72 6.88 26.66 -8.88
N GLN A 73 6.73 26.88 -7.57
CA GLN A 73 7.74 26.55 -6.57
C GLN A 73 7.93 25.04 -6.44
N TRP A 74 6.82 24.28 -6.43
CA TRP A 74 6.87 22.83 -6.45
C TRP A 74 7.60 22.31 -7.68
N GLY A 75 7.35 22.92 -8.84
CA GLY A 75 8.00 22.55 -10.09
C GLY A 75 9.51 22.78 -10.10
N ILE A 76 10.00 23.78 -9.35
CA ILE A 76 11.44 24.04 -9.15
C ILE A 76 12.04 22.98 -8.22
N ALA A 77 11.35 22.65 -7.12
CA ALA A 77 11.80 21.64 -6.17
C ALA A 77 11.80 20.21 -6.75
N HIS A 78 10.93 19.97 -7.74
CA HIS A 78 10.77 18.68 -8.41
C HIS A 78 11.01 18.83 -9.91
N PRO A 79 12.27 19.02 -10.35
CA PRO A 79 12.59 19.22 -11.76
C PRO A 79 12.16 18.00 -12.61
N GLN A 80 11.95 18.25 -13.90
CA GLN A 80 11.66 17.19 -14.87
C GLN A 80 12.85 16.23 -14.94
N ALA A 81 12.61 14.92 -14.86
CA ALA A 81 13.67 13.92 -14.99
C ALA A 81 14.12 13.79 -16.46
N ASP A 82 15.37 13.37 -16.69
CA ASP A 82 15.93 13.21 -18.04
C ASP A 82 15.11 12.24 -18.93
N SER A 83 14.46 11.25 -18.30
CA SER A 83 13.60 10.28 -18.97
C SER A 83 12.12 10.70 -19.05
N GLU A 84 11.73 11.79 -18.41
CA GLU A 84 10.33 12.24 -18.36
C GLU A 84 9.99 13.02 -19.63
N SER A 85 8.89 12.67 -20.29
CA SER A 85 8.42 13.42 -21.46
C SER A 85 7.78 14.75 -21.05
N ALA A 86 7.79 15.74 -21.93
CA ALA A 86 7.11 17.02 -21.68
C ALA A 86 5.61 16.85 -21.38
N ALA A 87 4.95 15.89 -22.03
CA ALA A 87 3.54 15.59 -21.79
C ALA A 87 3.31 15.02 -20.39
N ALA A 88 4.13 14.05 -19.97
CA ALA A 88 4.08 13.49 -18.62
C ALA A 88 4.32 14.57 -17.55
N ARG A 89 5.24 15.50 -17.83
CA ARG A 89 5.51 16.63 -16.95
C ARG A 89 4.32 17.57 -16.80
N VAL A 90 3.65 17.92 -17.89
CA VAL A 90 2.44 18.74 -17.86
C VAL A 90 1.34 18.06 -17.06
N GLU A 91 1.16 16.75 -17.24
CA GLU A 91 0.18 15.97 -16.49
C GLU A 91 0.52 15.92 -14.98
N CYS A 92 1.79 15.72 -14.64
CA CYS A 92 2.28 15.76 -13.27
C CYS A 92 1.93 17.09 -12.58
N LEU A 93 2.24 18.22 -13.24
CA LEU A 93 1.92 19.55 -12.74
C LEU A 93 0.41 19.81 -12.63
N ALA A 94 -0.39 19.26 -13.55
CA ALA A 94 -1.85 19.37 -13.50
C ALA A 94 -2.42 18.60 -12.29
N ARG A 95 -1.96 17.36 -12.07
CA ARG A 95 -2.34 16.54 -10.91
C ARG A 95 -1.92 17.20 -9.60
N TYR A 96 -0.72 17.78 -9.55
CA TYR A 96 -0.25 18.54 -8.38
C TYR A 96 -1.20 19.70 -8.05
N ARG A 97 -1.57 20.52 -9.05
CA ARG A 97 -2.50 21.65 -8.86
C ARG A 97 -3.86 21.18 -8.33
N ALA A 98 -4.39 20.09 -8.88
CA ALA A 98 -5.65 19.50 -8.40
C ALA A 98 -5.52 19.01 -6.95
N ALA A 99 -4.45 18.28 -6.63
CA ALA A 99 -4.20 17.77 -5.29
C ALA A 99 -4.02 18.88 -4.24
N ARG A 100 -3.36 19.98 -4.62
CA ARG A 100 -3.23 21.17 -3.77
C ARG A 100 -4.55 21.88 -3.55
N ALA A 101 -5.33 22.10 -4.62
CA ALA A 101 -6.65 22.71 -4.53
C ALA A 101 -7.58 21.87 -3.63
N LEU A 102 -7.52 20.54 -3.74
CA LEU A 102 -8.26 19.63 -2.87
C LEU A 102 -7.80 19.74 -1.42
N ALA A 103 -6.50 19.79 -1.14
CA ALA A 103 -5.98 19.97 0.21
C ALA A 103 -6.45 21.30 0.83
N GLN A 104 -6.43 22.39 0.06
CA GLN A 104 -6.96 23.69 0.51
C GLN A 104 -8.47 23.64 0.80
N ARG A 105 -9.25 22.92 -0.03
CA ARG A 105 -10.68 22.69 0.24
C ARG A 105 -10.88 21.96 1.56
N VAL A 106 -10.08 20.93 1.85
CA VAL A 106 -10.12 20.20 3.12
C VAL A 106 -9.75 21.10 4.29
N ASP A 107 -8.68 21.88 4.19
CA ASP A 107 -8.23 22.77 5.25
C ASP A 107 -9.24 23.89 5.56
N ALA A 108 -9.99 24.33 4.54
CA ALA A 108 -11.04 25.35 4.68
C ALA A 108 -12.37 24.79 5.22
N GLN A 109 -12.53 23.46 5.34
CA GLN A 109 -13.76 22.90 5.87
C GLN A 109 -13.91 23.27 7.35
N PRO A 110 -15.04 23.86 7.77
CA PRO A 110 -15.30 24.14 9.16
C PRO A 110 -15.42 22.83 9.94
N ALA A 111 -15.16 22.90 11.25
CA ALA A 111 -15.51 21.83 12.17
C ALA A 111 -16.99 21.45 11.96
N THR A 112 -17.26 20.22 11.52
CA THR A 112 -18.62 19.69 11.58
C THR A 112 -19.01 19.57 13.04
N ALA A 113 -20.29 19.79 13.37
CA ALA A 113 -20.99 19.62 14.66
C ALA A 113 -20.16 19.59 15.98
N VAL A 114 -20.68 20.22 17.03
CA VAL A 114 -20.05 20.23 18.37
C VAL A 114 -19.65 18.81 18.80
N GLY A 115 -18.34 18.55 18.88
CA GLY A 115 -17.76 17.27 19.31
C GLY A 115 -17.08 16.43 18.23
N THR A 116 -17.27 16.71 16.95
CA THR A 116 -16.50 16.05 15.87
C THR A 116 -15.16 16.71 15.64
N LYS A 117 -14.07 15.91 15.55
CA LYS A 117 -12.74 16.40 15.19
C LYS A 117 -12.78 16.95 13.76
N ASN A 118 -12.07 18.04 13.51
CA ASN A 118 -11.97 18.61 12.17
C ASN A 118 -11.51 17.55 11.17
N PRO A 119 -12.11 17.49 9.98
CA PRO A 119 -11.55 16.69 8.91
C PRO A 119 -10.11 17.14 8.66
N THR A 120 -9.21 16.17 8.62
CA THR A 120 -7.81 16.39 8.28
C THR A 120 -7.52 15.88 6.88
N ARG A 121 -6.44 16.36 6.27
CA ARG A 121 -5.96 15.84 4.99
C ARG A 121 -5.81 14.32 5.02
N CYS A 122 -5.18 13.77 6.07
CA CYS A 122 -5.02 12.32 6.19
C CYS A 122 -6.35 11.56 6.29
N SER A 123 -7.42 12.15 6.83
CA SER A 123 -8.72 11.48 6.94
C SER A 123 -9.58 11.55 5.68
N LEU A 124 -9.31 12.49 4.77
CA LEU A 124 -10.13 12.71 3.57
C LEU A 124 -9.39 12.43 2.26
N LEU A 125 -8.06 12.46 2.25
CA LEU A 125 -7.26 12.31 1.04
C LEU A 125 -6.70 10.89 0.96
N GLY A 126 -6.64 10.36 -0.27
CA GLY A 126 -6.20 9.00 -0.57
C GLY A 126 -4.77 8.90 -1.10
N ARG A 127 -4.49 7.75 -1.71
CA ARG A 127 -3.20 7.39 -2.30
C ARG A 127 -2.81 8.31 -3.46
N ARG A 128 -3.74 8.61 -4.36
CA ARG A 128 -3.51 9.46 -5.53
C ARG A 128 -3.08 10.86 -5.12
N TRP A 129 -3.55 11.37 -3.98
CA TRP A 129 -3.07 12.63 -3.42
C TRP A 129 -1.60 12.56 -2.99
N LEU A 130 -1.18 11.49 -2.30
CA LEU A 130 0.22 11.29 -1.93
C LEU A 130 1.12 11.22 -3.18
N LEU A 131 0.71 10.48 -4.20
CA LEU A 131 1.45 10.36 -5.46
C LEU A 131 1.56 11.70 -6.21
N ALA A 132 0.47 12.47 -6.25
CA ALA A 132 0.43 13.75 -6.95
C ALA A 132 1.26 14.84 -6.25
N THR A 133 1.36 14.78 -4.92
CA THR A 133 2.06 15.81 -4.12
C THR A 133 3.48 15.46 -3.77
N ARG A 134 3.81 14.16 -3.72
CA ARG A 134 5.04 13.63 -3.11
C ARG A 134 5.20 14.01 -1.63
N ALA A 135 4.10 14.39 -0.97
CA ALA A 135 4.09 14.90 0.40
C ALA A 135 4.68 13.93 1.44
N LEU A 136 4.69 12.62 1.15
CA LEU A 136 5.29 11.63 2.05
C LEU A 136 6.81 11.85 2.22
N ASP A 137 7.50 12.28 1.16
CA ASP A 137 8.94 12.50 1.18
C ASP A 137 9.28 13.66 2.11
N ASP A 138 8.60 14.78 1.92
CA ASP A 138 8.77 15.98 2.75
C ASP A 138 8.34 15.72 4.20
N ALA A 139 7.22 15.02 4.39
CA ALA A 139 6.72 14.70 5.72
C ALA A 139 7.66 13.78 6.50
N ALA A 140 8.29 12.81 5.84
CA ALA A 140 9.23 11.90 6.49
C ALA A 140 10.46 12.62 7.04
N LEU A 141 10.94 13.67 6.36
CA LEU A 141 12.10 14.46 6.78
C LEU A 141 11.85 15.28 8.04
N VAL A 142 10.60 15.67 8.31
CA VAL A 142 10.24 16.57 9.41
C VAL A 142 9.40 15.90 10.50
N ALA A 143 9.08 14.62 10.35
CA ALA A 143 8.23 13.90 11.28
C ALA A 143 8.92 13.75 12.65
N PRO A 144 8.36 14.35 13.72
CA PRO A 144 8.90 14.15 15.06
C PRO A 144 8.57 12.72 15.51
N SER A 145 9.56 11.84 15.51
CA SER A 145 9.44 10.47 16.00
C SER A 145 10.06 10.35 17.40
N THR A 146 9.30 9.77 18.33
CA THR A 146 9.81 9.31 19.63
C THR A 146 10.28 7.86 19.57
N VAL A 147 10.22 7.24 18.39
CA VAL A 147 10.65 5.87 18.12
C VAL A 147 12.08 5.91 17.61
N ALA A 148 12.84 4.84 17.83
CA ALA A 148 14.17 4.66 17.23
C ALA A 148 14.14 4.91 15.72
N GLY A 149 15.20 5.54 15.20
CA GLY A 149 15.24 6.04 13.82
C GLY A 149 15.07 4.93 12.78
N ASP A 150 15.74 3.80 12.98
CA ASP A 150 15.67 2.61 12.13
C ASP A 150 14.24 2.03 12.02
N VAL A 151 13.51 1.96 13.14
CA VAL A 151 12.11 1.50 13.16
C VAL A 151 11.19 2.49 12.44
N PHE A 152 11.42 3.79 12.61
CA PHE A 152 10.65 4.81 11.91
C PHE A 152 10.93 4.81 10.40
N ASP A 153 12.20 4.71 10.01
CA ASP A 153 12.63 4.66 8.61
C ASP A 153 12.08 3.41 7.92
N GLY A 154 12.13 2.26 8.58
CA GLY A 154 11.52 1.02 8.09
C GLY A 154 10.00 1.15 7.91
N PHE A 155 9.31 1.81 8.84
CA PHE A 155 7.87 2.08 8.73
C PHE A 155 7.55 2.97 7.52
N VAL A 156 8.29 4.08 7.36
CA VAL A 156 8.10 5.02 6.24
C VAL A 156 8.43 4.34 4.91
N ALA A 157 9.49 3.55 4.85
CA ALA A 157 9.86 2.79 3.65
C ALA A 157 8.78 1.78 3.26
N ALA A 158 8.23 1.03 4.22
CA ALA A 158 7.12 0.11 3.97
C ALA A 158 5.86 0.86 3.48
N PHE A 159 5.55 2.03 4.08
CA PHE A 159 4.41 2.83 3.64
C PHE A 159 4.62 3.38 2.22
N ARG A 160 5.81 3.91 1.92
CA ARG A 160 6.18 4.39 0.58
C ARG A 160 6.05 3.29 -0.46
N ALA A 161 6.60 2.10 -0.20
CA ALA A 161 6.46 0.96 -1.10
C ALA A 161 4.98 0.62 -1.36
N SER A 162 4.12 0.69 -0.32
CA SER A 162 2.68 0.47 -0.49
C SER A 162 2.00 1.55 -1.34
N VAL A 163 2.45 2.81 -1.25
CA VAL A 163 1.97 3.92 -2.08
C VAL A 163 2.38 3.73 -3.53
N GLU A 164 3.60 3.29 -3.81
CA GLU A 164 4.08 3.08 -5.17
C GLU A 164 3.39 1.91 -5.85
N VAL A 165 3.33 0.75 -5.18
CA VAL A 165 2.69 -0.46 -5.71
C VAL A 165 1.17 -0.29 -5.83
N GLY A 166 0.51 0.26 -4.80
CA GLY A 166 -0.94 0.40 -4.75
C GLY A 166 -1.70 -0.91 -4.57
N PRO A 167 -3.04 -0.86 -4.50
CA PRO A 167 -3.87 -2.05 -4.50
C PRO A 167 -3.78 -2.76 -5.87
N ALA A 168 -3.83 -4.09 -5.85
CA ALA A 168 -3.95 -4.87 -7.08
C ALA A 168 -5.19 -4.42 -7.89
N PRO A 169 -5.10 -4.35 -9.23
CA PRO A 169 -6.27 -4.09 -10.06
C PRO A 169 -7.33 -5.18 -9.83
N GLU A 170 -8.60 -4.76 -9.86
CA GLU A 170 -9.72 -5.69 -9.73
C GLU A 170 -9.64 -6.81 -10.78
N GLY A 171 -9.82 -8.05 -10.32
CA GLY A 171 -9.80 -9.24 -11.20
C GLY A 171 -8.43 -9.85 -11.46
N VAL A 172 -7.35 -9.34 -10.86
CA VAL A 172 -6.03 -9.98 -10.95
C VAL A 172 -5.79 -10.82 -9.68
N GLU A 173 -6.10 -12.11 -9.76
CA GLU A 173 -5.98 -13.07 -8.66
C GLU A 173 -4.54 -13.55 -8.41
N ASP A 174 -3.66 -13.45 -9.44
CA ASP A 174 -2.30 -14.00 -9.45
C ASP A 174 -1.20 -13.02 -9.01
N LEU A 175 -1.54 -11.80 -8.61
CA LEU A 175 -0.53 -10.93 -8.01
C LEU A 175 -0.19 -11.49 -6.63
N GLU A 176 1.09 -11.81 -6.42
CA GLU A 176 1.66 -12.16 -5.12
C GLU A 176 1.00 -11.32 -4.03
N GLU A 177 0.65 -11.95 -2.90
CA GLU A 177 -0.10 -11.39 -1.77
C GLU A 177 0.58 -10.14 -1.17
N SER A 178 0.59 -9.03 -1.90
CA SER A 178 1.29 -7.82 -1.55
C SER A 178 0.61 -7.20 -0.34
N ASP A 179 1.42 -6.72 0.59
CA ASP A 179 0.97 -5.92 1.72
C ASP A 179 0.29 -4.65 1.24
N ALA A 180 0.64 -4.12 0.05
CA ALA A 180 0.06 -2.89 -0.46
C ALA A 180 -1.47 -2.98 -0.58
N THR A 181 -2.00 -4.13 -1.02
CA THR A 181 -3.44 -4.39 -1.06
C THR A 181 -4.07 -4.44 0.33
N LEU A 182 -3.36 -4.94 1.35
CA LEU A 182 -3.84 -4.92 2.75
C LEU A 182 -3.77 -3.52 3.36
N VAL A 183 -2.74 -2.73 3.02
CA VAL A 183 -2.60 -1.36 3.50
C VAL A 183 -3.74 -0.52 2.94
N TRP A 184 -4.01 -0.62 1.64
CA TRP A 184 -5.03 0.17 0.93
C TRP A 184 -6.40 -0.52 0.81
N THR A 185 -6.76 -1.42 1.73
CA THR A 185 -8.14 -1.96 1.81
C THR A 185 -9.04 -1.13 2.73
N HIS A 186 -10.34 -1.13 2.44
CA HIS A 186 -11.37 -0.52 3.28
C HIS A 186 -11.63 -1.32 4.55
N ASP A 187 -11.59 -2.66 4.45
CA ASP A 187 -11.84 -3.58 5.56
C ASP A 187 -10.71 -4.61 5.61
N LEU A 188 -9.75 -4.35 6.51
CA LEU A 188 -8.59 -5.20 6.69
C LEU A 188 -8.98 -6.60 7.18
N GLN A 189 -10.01 -6.70 8.02
CA GLN A 189 -10.40 -7.99 8.60
C GLN A 189 -11.10 -8.86 7.57
N ALA A 190 -12.01 -8.28 6.77
CA ALA A 190 -12.64 -8.98 5.66
C ALA A 190 -11.60 -9.45 4.63
N GLU A 191 -10.63 -8.60 4.29
CA GLU A 191 -9.58 -8.96 3.34
C GLU A 191 -8.67 -10.08 3.88
N LEU A 192 -8.29 -10.02 5.16
CA LEU A 192 -7.51 -11.08 5.80
C LEU A 192 -8.29 -12.41 5.86
N ALA A 193 -9.60 -12.36 6.13
CA ALA A 193 -10.46 -13.54 6.12
C ALA A 193 -10.52 -14.15 4.71
N ARG A 194 -10.75 -13.34 3.68
CA ARG A 194 -10.73 -13.75 2.26
C ARG A 194 -9.42 -14.45 1.88
N ARG A 195 -8.28 -13.89 2.27
CA ARG A 195 -6.96 -14.51 2.02
C ARG A 195 -6.80 -15.84 2.77
N ARG A 196 -7.29 -15.95 4.00
CA ARG A 196 -7.26 -17.22 4.76
C ARG A 196 -8.10 -18.29 4.09
N GLU A 197 -9.33 -17.96 3.68
CA GLU A 197 -10.22 -18.87 2.96
C GLU A 197 -9.61 -19.36 1.65
N ARG A 198 -9.01 -18.46 0.86
CA ARG A 198 -8.30 -18.82 -0.37
C ARG A 198 -7.15 -19.79 -0.12
N ARG A 199 -6.33 -19.53 0.91
CA ARG A 199 -5.22 -20.44 1.25
C ARG A 199 -5.72 -21.83 1.71
N VAL A 200 -6.84 -21.88 2.42
CA VAL A 200 -7.48 -23.14 2.82
C VAL A 200 -7.99 -23.90 1.59
N SER A 201 -8.74 -23.25 0.70
CA SER A 201 -9.27 -23.89 -0.51
C SER A 201 -8.18 -24.36 -1.47
N GLU A 202 -7.10 -23.60 -1.63
CA GLU A 202 -5.93 -24.01 -2.40
C GLU A 202 -5.21 -25.21 -1.79
N ALA A 203 -5.08 -25.26 -0.45
CA ALA A 203 -4.48 -26.39 0.25
C ALA A 203 -5.34 -27.65 0.10
N GLU A 204 -6.67 -27.52 0.21
CA GLU A 204 -7.62 -28.61 -0.03
C GLU A 204 -7.56 -29.10 -1.48
N ALA A 205 -7.51 -28.20 -2.45
CA ALA A 205 -7.38 -28.54 -3.86
C ALA A 205 -6.03 -29.23 -4.16
N ARG A 206 -4.94 -28.81 -3.50
CA ARG A 206 -3.63 -29.49 -3.60
C ARG A 206 -3.69 -30.89 -2.99
N ARG A 207 -4.33 -31.05 -1.83
CA ARG A 207 -4.52 -32.35 -1.18
C ARG A 207 -5.36 -33.29 -2.05
N ALA A 208 -6.49 -32.81 -2.58
CA ALA A 208 -7.34 -33.59 -3.47
C ALA A 208 -6.62 -34.02 -4.76
N ARG A 209 -5.78 -33.14 -5.34
CA ARG A 209 -4.93 -33.49 -6.49
C ARG A 209 -3.89 -34.56 -6.13
N ALA A 210 -3.27 -34.47 -4.96
CA ALA A 210 -2.32 -35.47 -4.49
C ALA A 210 -2.99 -36.83 -4.21
N ASP A 211 -4.16 -36.83 -3.57
CA ASP A 211 -4.94 -38.05 -3.30
C ASP A 211 -5.43 -38.71 -4.60
N LYS A 212 -5.88 -37.91 -5.57
CA LYS A 212 -6.24 -38.39 -6.93
C LYS A 212 -5.03 -38.98 -7.66
N ALA A 213 -3.87 -38.34 -7.59
CA ALA A 213 -2.65 -38.86 -8.19
C ALA A 213 -2.15 -40.14 -7.50
N ALA A 214 -2.34 -40.26 -6.18
CA ALA A 214 -1.96 -41.45 -5.41
C ALA A 214 -2.86 -42.66 -5.72
N SER A 215 -4.14 -42.41 -5.97
CA SER A 215 -5.17 -43.41 -6.29
C SER A 215 -5.25 -43.78 -7.77
N ASP A 216 -4.54 -43.08 -8.66
CA ASP A 216 -4.49 -43.40 -10.08
C ASP A 216 -3.69 -44.72 -10.30
N PRO A 217 -4.36 -45.81 -10.74
CA PRO A 217 -3.70 -47.10 -10.96
C PRO A 217 -2.64 -47.03 -12.07
N LEU A 218 -2.74 -46.08 -13.01
CA LEU A 218 -1.70 -45.85 -14.02
C LEU A 218 -0.45 -45.24 -13.36
N ALA A 219 -0.62 -44.27 -12.46
CA ALA A 219 0.48 -43.69 -11.70
C ALA A 219 1.13 -44.69 -10.73
N ALA A 220 0.37 -45.67 -10.21
CA ALA A 220 0.91 -46.79 -9.46
C ALA A 220 1.77 -47.72 -10.35
N ARG A 221 1.27 -48.10 -11.54
CA ARG A 221 2.00 -48.93 -12.51
C ARG A 221 3.28 -48.27 -13.04
N LEU A 222 3.27 -46.95 -13.28
CA LEU A 222 4.46 -46.20 -13.71
C LEU A 222 5.54 -46.13 -12.60
N ARG A 223 5.13 -46.01 -11.33
CA ARG A 223 6.05 -46.10 -10.18
C ARG A 223 6.65 -47.49 -10.03
N GLU A 224 5.86 -48.54 -10.24
CA GLU A 224 6.31 -49.92 -10.17
C GLU A 224 7.29 -50.26 -11.33
N ALA A 225 6.98 -49.81 -12.55
CA ALA A 225 7.85 -49.98 -13.71
C ALA A 225 9.20 -49.26 -13.57
N SER A 226 9.21 -48.05 -13.01
CA SER A 226 10.45 -47.28 -12.79
C SER A 226 11.29 -47.80 -11.61
N ALA A 227 10.68 -48.45 -10.62
CA ALA A 227 11.41 -49.09 -9.52
C ALA A 227 12.14 -50.38 -9.95
N GLY A 228 11.68 -51.05 -11.02
CA GLY A 228 12.30 -52.25 -11.57
C GLY A 228 13.56 -52.00 -12.42
N GLU A 229 13.83 -50.75 -12.80
CA GLU A 229 14.90 -50.37 -13.73
C GLU A 229 16.09 -49.70 -13.02
N ALA A 230 16.38 -50.09 -11.77
CA ALA A 230 17.60 -49.69 -11.08
C ALA A 230 18.79 -50.49 -11.66
N PRO A 231 19.76 -49.85 -12.36
CA PRO A 231 20.89 -50.57 -12.95
C PRO A 231 21.76 -51.16 -11.82
N ALA A 232 21.93 -52.48 -11.87
CA ALA A 232 22.87 -53.19 -11.01
C ALA A 232 24.26 -52.57 -11.18
N GLY A 233 24.70 -51.82 -10.16
CA GLY A 233 26.00 -51.15 -10.17
C GLY A 233 27.13 -52.14 -10.45
N PRO A 234 28.17 -51.74 -11.21
CA PRO A 234 29.25 -52.63 -11.58
C PRO A 234 29.97 -53.14 -10.33
N ARG A 235 29.99 -54.47 -10.16
CA ARG A 235 30.81 -55.14 -9.14
C ARG A 235 32.28 -54.85 -9.44
N ALA A 236 32.91 -54.06 -8.56
CA ALA A 236 34.36 -53.87 -8.55
C ALA A 236 35.03 -55.22 -8.23
N VAL A 237 36.05 -55.55 -9.04
CA VAL A 237 36.90 -56.75 -8.95
C VAL A 237 38.04 -56.51 -7.98
#